data_AF-A0A1F5GCG5-F1
#
_entry.id   AF-A0A1F5GCG5-F1
#
_cell.length_a   1.000
_cell.length_b   1.000
_cell.length_c   1.000
_cell.angle_alpha   90.00
_cell.angle_beta   90.00
_cell.angle_gamma   90.00
#
_symmetry.space_group_name_H-M   'P 1'
#
loop_
_entity.id
_entity.type
_entity.pdbx_description
1 polymer ?
#
loop_
_entity_poly.entity_id
_entity_poly.type
_entity_poly.pdbx_seq_one_letter_code
_entity_poly.pdbx_strand_id
1 'polypeptide(L)'
;MIKYFLIILIPPIIILGNFNYLIFNSNYYQKLYSKIGVYETFGNKEVVNEATNNLLGYFRGKNKLDYNFYSEQAQLHLKDVRELITLANNFFVLTFIVALVSSVVLLAKSHRLFLKALFFSSTFTLLAILALSLGLLSFFDPFFLKFHQVLFDNQAWLFPAEDNLIKLFPPTFFVAFANRLAQNIIFTSLIILSVSTIFLKKAKR
;
A
#
# COMPACT_ATOMS: atom_id res chain seq x y z
N MET A 1 25.41 -1.87 -15.49
CA MET A 1 25.01 -1.84 -14.07
C MET A 1 23.76 -0.99 -13.84
N ILE A 2 23.76 0.32 -14.12
CA ILE A 2 22.64 1.26 -13.87
C ILE A 2 21.27 0.80 -14.42
N LYS A 3 21.21 0.14 -15.60
CA LYS A 3 19.93 -0.36 -16.15
C LYS A 3 19.27 -1.44 -15.28
N TYR A 4 20.04 -2.30 -14.63
CA TYR A 4 19.53 -3.33 -13.72
C TYR A 4 19.08 -2.72 -12.39
N PHE A 5 19.70 -1.59 -12.01
CA PHE A 5 19.36 -0.86 -10.81
C PHE A 5 17.94 -0.30 -10.86
N LEU A 6 17.53 0.33 -11.96
CA LEU A 6 16.15 0.79 -12.13
C LEU A 6 15.12 -0.35 -12.14
N ILE A 7 15.49 -1.52 -12.68
CA ILE A 7 14.60 -2.70 -12.67
C ILE A 7 14.26 -3.13 -11.24
N ILE A 8 15.18 -2.94 -10.30
CA ILE A 8 15.00 -3.28 -8.88
C ILE A 8 14.28 -2.15 -8.11
N LEU A 9 14.55 -0.88 -8.45
CA LEU A 9 14.00 0.28 -7.71
C LEU A 9 12.57 0.63 -8.09
N ILE A 10 12.16 0.42 -9.34
CA ILE A 10 10.82 0.80 -9.81
C ILE A 10 9.69 -0.04 -9.16
N PRO A 11 9.81 -1.37 -9.00
CA PRO A 11 8.76 -2.17 -8.36
C PRO A 11 8.34 -1.66 -6.96
N PRO A 12 9.25 -1.41 -5.99
CA PRO A 12 8.85 -0.86 -4.70
C PRO A 12 8.25 0.54 -4.81
N ILE A 13 8.65 1.37 -5.79
CA ILE A 13 8.00 2.68 -6.03
C ILE A 13 6.55 2.50 -6.47
N ILE A 14 6.28 1.59 -7.41
CA ILE A 14 4.92 1.33 -7.87
C ILE A 14 4.07 0.80 -6.71
N ILE A 15 4.58 -0.16 -5.94
CA ILE A 15 3.85 -0.79 -4.84
C ILE A 15 3.59 0.22 -3.72
N LEU A 16 4.64 0.86 -3.19
CA LEU A 16 4.54 1.75 -2.04
C LEU A 16 3.86 3.08 -2.39
N GLY A 17 4.00 3.55 -3.63
CA GLY A 17 3.27 4.73 -4.12
C GLY A 17 1.76 4.48 -4.17
N ASN A 18 1.34 3.32 -4.70
CA ASN A 18 -0.09 2.94 -4.71
C ASN A 18 -0.62 2.65 -3.30
N PHE A 19 0.20 2.05 -2.43
CA PHE A 19 -0.14 1.85 -1.02
C PHE A 19 -0.36 3.19 -0.29
N ASN A 20 0.60 4.13 -0.42
CA ASN A 20 0.50 5.46 0.16
C ASN A 20 -0.71 6.23 -0.35
N TYR A 21 -0.99 6.14 -1.66
CA TYR A 21 -2.18 6.74 -2.23
C TYR A 21 -3.46 6.17 -1.61
N LEU A 22 -3.55 4.85 -1.43
CA LEU A 22 -4.76 4.19 -0.97
C LEU A 22 -5.00 4.33 0.54
N ILE A 23 -3.97 4.13 1.37
CA ILE A 23 -4.09 4.21 2.85
C ILE A 23 -4.59 5.59 3.30
N PHE A 24 -4.22 6.63 2.55
CA PHE A 24 -4.52 8.02 2.88
C PHE A 24 -5.75 8.57 2.14
N ASN A 25 -6.50 7.71 1.46
CA ASN A 25 -7.71 8.07 0.72
C ASN A 25 -8.97 7.89 1.59
N SER A 26 -9.37 8.93 2.32
CA SER A 26 -10.57 8.90 3.18
C SER A 26 -11.85 8.51 2.41
N ASN A 27 -11.99 8.95 1.15
CA ASN A 27 -13.13 8.61 0.31
C ASN A 27 -13.23 7.09 0.04
N TYR A 28 -12.10 6.39 -0.06
CA TYR A 28 -12.09 4.93 -0.20
C TYR A 28 -12.66 4.26 1.06
N TYR A 29 -12.22 4.70 2.25
CA TYR A 29 -12.68 4.18 3.53
C TYR A 29 -14.19 4.39 3.67
N GLN A 30 -14.67 5.60 3.42
CA GLN A 30 -16.09 5.92 3.55
C GLN A 30 -16.99 5.07 2.64
N LYS A 31 -16.58 4.89 1.38
CA LYS A 31 -17.30 4.03 0.41
C LYS A 31 -17.27 2.58 0.84
N LEU A 32 -16.13 2.10 1.33
CA LEU A 32 -15.96 0.71 1.75
C LEU A 32 -16.75 0.43 3.04
N TYR A 33 -16.69 1.31 4.03
CA TYR A 33 -17.46 1.22 5.28
C TYR A 33 -18.95 1.12 5.04
N SER A 34 -19.49 1.93 4.13
CA SER A 34 -20.88 1.81 3.71
C SER A 34 -21.20 0.48 3.02
N LYS A 35 -20.23 -0.11 2.31
CA LYS A 35 -20.43 -1.38 1.59
C LYS A 35 -20.37 -2.60 2.51
N ILE A 36 -19.52 -2.56 3.54
CA ILE A 36 -19.25 -3.73 4.41
C ILE A 36 -19.93 -3.64 5.78
N GLY A 37 -20.77 -2.63 6.03
CA GLY A 37 -21.58 -2.56 7.24
C GLY A 37 -20.91 -1.91 8.46
N VAL A 38 -19.79 -1.19 8.29
CA VAL A 38 -19.07 -0.59 9.44
C VAL A 38 -19.91 0.50 10.08
N TYR A 39 -20.57 1.34 9.30
CA TYR A 39 -21.40 2.42 9.85
C TYR A 39 -22.57 1.90 10.69
N GLU A 40 -23.19 0.82 10.23
CA GLU A 40 -24.28 0.13 10.89
C GLU A 40 -23.80 -0.51 12.20
N THR A 41 -22.58 -1.05 12.22
CA THR A 41 -21.96 -1.65 13.41
C THR A 41 -21.78 -0.63 14.54
N PHE A 42 -21.49 0.63 14.22
CA PHE A 42 -21.32 1.71 15.21
C PHE A 42 -22.60 2.52 15.46
N GLY A 43 -23.59 2.45 14.58
CA GLY A 43 -24.82 3.25 14.65
C GLY A 43 -24.63 4.75 14.43
N ASN A 44 -23.41 5.22 14.17
CA ASN A 44 -23.08 6.63 14.01
C ASN A 44 -21.95 6.80 12.97
N LYS A 45 -22.26 7.46 11.85
CA LYS A 45 -21.31 7.64 10.74
C LYS A 45 -20.25 8.68 11.08
N GLU A 46 -20.63 9.72 11.79
CA GLU A 46 -19.78 10.82 12.21
C GLU A 46 -18.65 10.31 13.11
N VAL A 47 -18.97 9.49 14.12
CA VAL A 47 -18.00 8.87 15.02
C VAL A 47 -17.00 7.99 14.26
N VAL A 48 -17.48 7.16 13.34
CA VAL A 48 -16.59 6.32 12.49
C VAL A 48 -15.66 7.18 11.66
N ASN A 49 -16.19 8.21 10.99
CA ASN A 49 -15.40 9.10 10.14
C ASN A 49 -14.38 9.92 10.95
N GLU A 50 -14.76 10.39 12.13
CA GLU A 50 -13.88 11.13 13.04
C GLU A 50 -12.74 10.23 13.53
N ALA A 51 -13.04 9.03 14.02
CA ALA A 51 -12.04 8.06 14.47
C ALA A 51 -11.06 7.69 13.34
N THR A 52 -11.58 7.39 12.14
CA THR A 52 -10.73 7.09 10.97
C THR A 52 -9.89 8.28 10.56
N ASN A 53 -10.45 9.50 10.50
CA ASN A 53 -9.68 10.70 10.16
C ASN A 53 -8.63 11.02 11.23
N ASN A 54 -8.94 10.81 12.51
CA ASN A 54 -7.99 10.91 13.61
C ASN A 54 -6.82 9.96 13.37
N LEU A 55 -7.09 8.67 13.12
CA LEU A 55 -6.10 7.64 12.87
C LEU A 55 -5.24 7.93 11.63
N LEU A 56 -5.85 8.33 10.52
CA LEU A 56 -5.11 8.69 9.31
C LEU A 56 -4.26 9.95 9.51
N GLY A 57 -4.67 10.88 10.39
CA GLY A 57 -3.83 12.00 10.80
C GLY A 57 -2.70 11.57 11.74
N TYR A 58 -2.94 10.62 12.63
CA TYR A 58 -1.92 10.03 13.51
C TYR A 58 -0.82 9.34 12.70
N PHE A 59 -1.18 8.55 11.68
CA PHE A 59 -0.21 7.95 10.75
C PHE A 59 0.57 8.98 9.93
N ARG A 60 -0.01 10.17 9.67
CA ARG A 60 0.72 11.29 9.05
C ARG A 60 1.54 12.12 10.04
N GLY A 61 1.51 11.79 11.33
CA GLY A 61 2.13 12.58 12.39
C GLY A 61 1.47 13.94 12.64
N LYS A 62 0.24 14.14 12.17
CA LYS A 62 -0.53 15.39 12.33
C LYS A 62 -1.41 15.40 13.58
N ASN A 63 -1.82 14.22 14.05
CA ASN A 63 -2.71 14.07 15.19
C ASN A 63 -2.05 13.26 16.30
N LYS A 64 -2.50 13.47 17.54
CA LYS A 64 -2.41 12.45 18.59
C LYS A 64 -3.54 11.45 18.37
N LEU A 65 -3.27 10.17 18.64
CA LEU A 65 -4.30 9.14 18.57
C LEU A 65 -5.36 9.39 19.64
N ASP A 66 -6.63 9.21 19.29
CA ASP A 66 -7.74 9.33 20.23
C ASP A 66 -7.80 8.14 21.19
N TYR A 67 -7.28 8.32 22.40
CA TYR A 67 -7.22 7.28 23.42
C TYR A 67 -8.58 6.99 24.08
N ASN A 68 -9.60 7.82 23.86
CA ASN A 68 -10.95 7.51 24.34
C ASN A 68 -11.65 6.52 23.39
N PHE A 69 -11.32 6.57 22.10
CA PHE A 69 -11.89 5.68 21.10
C PHE A 69 -11.16 4.33 21.00
N TYR A 70 -9.83 4.34 21.09
CA TYR A 70 -9.00 3.14 20.96
C TYR A 70 -8.61 2.57 22.33
N SER A 71 -8.80 1.26 22.53
CA SER A 71 -8.36 0.54 23.73
C SER A 71 -6.84 0.67 23.95
N GLU A 72 -6.36 0.46 25.17
CA GLU A 72 -4.91 0.50 25.47
C GLU A 72 -4.12 -0.48 24.56
N GLN A 73 -4.70 -1.66 24.33
CA GLN A 73 -4.13 -2.63 23.41
C GLN A 73 -4.06 -2.10 21.96
N ALA A 74 -5.12 -1.44 21.49
CA ALA A 74 -5.15 -0.83 20.17
C ALA A 74 -4.12 0.30 20.05
N GLN A 75 -3.91 1.07 21.13
CA GLN A 75 -2.89 2.13 21.14
C GLN A 75 -1.48 1.57 20.98
N LEU A 76 -1.15 0.46 21.65
CA LEU A 76 0.13 -0.24 21.49
C LEU A 76 0.32 -0.72 20.05
N HIS A 77 -0.65 -1.46 19.52
CA HIS A 77 -0.56 -1.98 18.15
C HIS A 77 -0.50 -0.86 17.09
N LEU A 78 -1.31 0.19 17.24
CA LEU A 78 -1.33 1.31 16.30
C LEU A 78 -0.04 2.14 16.34
N LYS A 79 0.68 2.15 17.46
CA LYS A 79 2.03 2.71 17.53
C LYS A 79 3.00 1.92 16.63
N ASP A 80 3.02 0.59 16.74
CA ASP A 80 3.86 -0.26 15.89
C ASP A 80 3.50 -0.09 14.41
N VAL A 81 2.19 -0.05 14.09
CA VAL A 81 1.70 0.18 12.72
C VAL A 81 2.14 1.56 12.20
N ARG A 82 2.11 2.60 13.03
CA ARG A 82 2.58 3.94 12.63
C ARG A 82 4.07 3.93 12.30
N GLU A 83 4.89 3.24 13.09
CA GLU A 83 6.32 3.12 12.86
C GLU A 83 6.60 2.38 11.54
N LEU A 84 5.88 1.29 11.27
CA LEU A 84 5.96 0.56 10.00
C LEU A 84 5.55 1.42 8.79
N ILE A 85 4.44 2.17 8.89
CA ILE A 85 4.01 3.10 7.83
C ILE A 85 5.07 4.18 7.60
N THR A 86 5.63 4.73 8.68
CA THR A 86 6.67 5.77 8.59
C THR A 86 7.93 5.22 7.92
N LEU A 87 8.37 4.01 8.29
CA LEU A 87 9.49 3.32 7.66
C LEU A 87 9.24 3.08 6.17
N ALA A 88 8.07 2.56 5.81
CA ALA A 88 7.68 2.33 4.42
C ALA A 88 7.67 3.62 3.59
N ASN A 89 7.21 4.73 4.19
CA ASN A 89 7.18 6.04 3.52
C ASN A 89 8.59 6.61 3.33
N ASN A 90 9.46 6.51 4.33
CA ASN A 90 10.85 6.93 4.22
C ASN A 90 11.59 6.11 3.16
N PHE A 91 11.37 4.78 3.14
CA PHE A 91 11.93 3.90 2.13
C PHE A 91 11.41 4.21 0.72
N PHE A 92 10.12 4.54 0.58
CA PHE A 92 9.53 5.00 -0.68
C PHE A 92 10.21 6.29 -1.18
N VAL A 93 10.33 7.31 -0.33
CA VAL A 93 10.96 8.59 -0.68
C VAL A 93 12.42 8.39 -1.10
N LEU A 94 13.19 7.63 -0.33
CA LEU A 94 14.58 7.31 -0.64
C LEU A 94 14.70 6.61 -2.00
N THR A 95 13.91 5.54 -2.19
CA THR A 95 13.93 4.75 -3.43
C THR A 95 13.51 5.62 -4.63
N PHE A 96 12.52 6.49 -4.46
CA PHE A 96 12.06 7.41 -5.48
C PHE A 96 13.15 8.41 -5.90
N ILE A 97 13.84 9.03 -4.95
CA ILE A 97 14.94 9.96 -5.22
C ILE A 97 16.08 9.25 -5.98
N VAL A 98 16.48 8.07 -5.51
CA VAL A 98 17.55 7.28 -6.14
C VAL A 98 17.15 6.85 -7.56
N ALA A 99 15.91 6.42 -7.77
CA ALA A 99 15.39 6.07 -9.09
C ALA A 99 15.30 7.29 -10.01
N LEU A 100 14.94 8.47 -9.49
CA LEU A 100 14.88 9.71 -10.26
C LEU A 100 16.26 10.11 -10.78
N VAL A 101 17.27 10.15 -9.90
CA VAL A 101 18.66 10.44 -10.29
C VAL A 101 19.17 9.41 -11.29
N SER A 102 18.94 8.12 -11.03
CA SER A 102 19.32 7.03 -11.94
C SER A 102 18.65 7.15 -13.31
N SER A 103 17.40 7.62 -13.34
CA SER A 103 16.63 7.84 -14.57
C SER A 103 17.21 8.98 -15.39
N VAL A 104 17.56 10.12 -14.77
CA VAL A 104 18.21 11.25 -15.45
C VAL A 104 19.54 10.82 -16.08
N VAL A 105 20.39 10.13 -15.31
CA VAL A 105 21.68 9.62 -15.81
C VAL A 105 21.49 8.64 -16.96
N LEU A 106 20.49 7.75 -16.88
CA LEU A 106 20.25 6.77 -17.93
C LEU A 106 19.63 7.39 -19.18
N LEU A 107 18.76 8.39 -19.03
CA LEU A 107 18.18 9.16 -20.14
C LEU A 107 19.26 9.91 -20.92
N ALA A 108 20.20 10.56 -20.21
CA ALA A 108 21.34 11.23 -20.82
C ALA A 108 22.24 10.27 -21.63
N LYS A 109 22.34 8.99 -21.20
CA LYS A 109 23.15 7.97 -21.88
C LYS A 109 22.41 7.29 -23.03
N SER A 110 21.15 6.91 -22.82
CA SER A 110 20.35 6.21 -23.83
C SER A 110 18.88 6.15 -23.42
N HIS A 111 18.05 6.88 -24.16
CA HIS A 111 16.59 6.81 -24.06
C HIS A 111 16.07 5.36 -24.20
N ARG A 112 16.64 4.57 -25.10
CA ARG A 112 16.26 3.16 -25.31
C ARG A 112 16.53 2.28 -24.09
N LEU A 113 17.63 2.50 -23.37
CA LEU A 113 17.94 1.73 -22.16
C LEU A 113 16.98 2.07 -21.01
N PHE A 114 16.64 3.35 -20.86
CA PHE A 114 15.65 3.80 -19.89
C PHE A 114 14.29 3.15 -20.13
N LEU A 115 13.79 3.20 -21.37
CA LEU A 115 12.52 2.58 -21.73
C LEU A 115 12.52 1.06 -21.51
N LYS A 116 13.64 0.37 -21.76
CA LYS A 116 13.77 -1.06 -21.43
C LYS A 116 13.67 -1.30 -19.92
N ALA A 117 14.30 -0.46 -19.10
CA ALA A 117 14.21 -0.59 -17.65
C ALA A 117 12.75 -0.43 -17.16
N LEU A 118 12.03 0.58 -17.68
CA LEU A 118 10.60 0.73 -17.43
C LEU A 118 9.81 -0.52 -17.83
N PHE A 119 9.99 -1.01 -19.06
CA PHE A 119 9.31 -2.21 -19.57
C PHE A 119 9.52 -3.44 -18.68
N PHE A 120 10.78 -3.76 -18.34
CA PHE A 120 11.09 -4.94 -17.54
C PHE A 120 10.59 -4.80 -16.10
N SER A 121 10.75 -3.63 -15.48
CA SER A 121 10.27 -3.37 -14.13
C SER A 121 8.74 -3.45 -14.01
N SER A 122 7.99 -2.86 -14.95
CA SER A 122 6.54 -2.92 -14.96
C SER A 122 6.03 -4.32 -15.24
N THR A 123 6.70 -5.07 -16.12
CA THR A 123 6.38 -6.47 -16.41
C THR A 123 6.60 -7.34 -15.17
N PHE A 124 7.76 -7.20 -14.52
CA PHE A 124 8.07 -7.94 -13.30
C PHE A 124 7.06 -7.63 -12.17
N THR A 125 6.78 -6.35 -11.95
CA THR A 125 5.80 -5.91 -10.93
C THR A 125 4.41 -6.48 -11.21
N LEU A 126 3.97 -6.43 -12.47
CA LEU A 126 2.67 -6.97 -12.89
C LEU A 126 2.58 -8.46 -12.62
N LEU A 127 3.57 -9.24 -13.05
CA LEU A 127 3.58 -10.70 -12.86
C LEU A 127 3.63 -11.07 -11.37
N ALA A 128 4.45 -10.37 -10.58
CA ALA A 128 4.54 -10.59 -9.14
C ALA A 128 3.19 -10.34 -8.43
N ILE A 129 2.51 -9.24 -8.77
CA ILE A 129 1.21 -8.90 -8.15
C ILE A 129 0.10 -9.83 -8.62
N LEU A 130 0.10 -10.26 -9.89
CA LEU A 130 -0.87 -11.26 -10.36
C LEU A 130 -0.69 -12.58 -9.61
N ALA A 131 0.56 -13.04 -9.41
CA ALA A 131 0.85 -14.24 -8.64
C ALA A 131 0.39 -14.13 -7.18
N LEU A 132 0.68 -12.99 -6.52
CA LEU A 132 0.25 -12.75 -5.14
C LEU A 132 -1.27 -12.64 -4.98
N SER A 133 -1.94 -12.00 -5.96
CA SER A 133 -3.40 -11.80 -5.92
C SER A 133 -4.17 -13.12 -6.01
N LEU A 134 -3.64 -14.11 -6.74
CA LEU A 134 -4.24 -15.46 -6.81
C LEU A 134 -4.19 -16.19 -5.45
N GLY A 135 -3.18 -15.94 -4.62
CA GLY A 135 -3.04 -16.58 -3.30
C GLY A 135 -3.93 -15.97 -2.22
N LEU A 136 -4.15 -14.65 -2.24
CA LEU A 136 -4.86 -13.92 -1.18
C LEU A 136 -6.36 -14.27 -1.06
N LEU A 137 -7.01 -14.68 -2.14
CA LEU A 137 -8.45 -15.00 -2.12
C LEU A 137 -8.79 -16.29 -1.38
N SER A 138 -7.83 -17.21 -1.27
CA SER A 138 -8.06 -18.56 -0.72
C SER A 138 -7.46 -18.76 0.69
N PHE A 139 -6.61 -17.85 1.15
CA PHE A 139 -5.76 -18.06 2.34
C PHE A 139 -5.65 -16.81 3.23
N PHE A 140 -6.72 -16.02 3.37
CA PHE A 140 -6.68 -14.77 4.14
C PHE A 140 -6.23 -14.97 5.60
N ASP A 141 -6.87 -15.87 6.36
CA ASP A 141 -6.54 -16.08 7.77
C ASP A 141 -5.07 -16.50 8.03
N PRO A 142 -4.52 -17.54 7.37
CA PRO A 142 -3.12 -17.89 7.56
C PRO A 142 -2.16 -16.81 7.05
N PHE A 143 -2.54 -16.05 6.01
CA PHE A 143 -1.74 -14.93 5.54
C PHE A 143 -1.73 -13.79 6.58
N PHE A 144 -2.89 -13.43 7.12
CA PHE A 144 -3.04 -12.40 8.15
C PHE A 144 -2.22 -12.77 9.40
N LEU A 145 -2.33 -14.02 9.86
CA LEU A 145 -1.54 -14.51 10.99
C LEU A 145 -0.04 -14.42 10.71
N LYS A 146 0.42 -14.94 9.57
CA LYS A 146 1.85 -14.97 9.26
C LYS A 146 2.42 -13.57 9.05
N PHE A 147 1.65 -12.67 8.43
CA PHE A 147 2.00 -11.27 8.28
C PHE A 147 2.27 -10.62 9.64
N HIS A 148 1.37 -10.80 10.60
CA HIS A 148 1.54 -10.20 11.93
C HIS A 148 2.73 -10.80 12.68
N GLN A 149 2.94 -12.11 12.61
CA GLN A 149 4.08 -12.78 13.24
C GLN A 149 5.45 -12.35 12.67
N VAL A 150 5.50 -11.89 11.42
CA VAL A 150 6.74 -11.44 10.78
C VAL A 150 7.03 -9.97 11.11
N LEU A 151 5.99 -9.14 11.25
CA LEU A 151 6.14 -7.70 11.42
C LEU A 151 6.08 -7.23 12.86
N PHE A 152 5.50 -8.02 13.77
CA PHE A 152 5.37 -7.68 15.18
C PHE A 152 6.01 -8.77 16.04
N ASP A 153 6.76 -8.34 17.05
CA ASP A 153 7.42 -9.19 18.05
C ASP A 153 6.54 -9.43 19.30
N ASN A 154 5.35 -8.84 19.32
CA ASN A 154 4.40 -8.87 20.43
C ASN A 154 3.03 -9.41 19.98
N GLN A 155 2.09 -9.50 20.91
CA GLN A 155 0.72 -10.01 20.69
C GLN A 155 -0.36 -8.91 20.72
N ALA A 156 0.01 -7.62 20.70
CA ALA A 156 -0.96 -6.53 20.80
C ALA A 156 -1.96 -6.50 19.62
N TRP A 157 -1.67 -7.20 18.52
CA TRP A 157 -2.53 -7.33 17.35
C TRP A 157 -3.68 -8.35 17.51
N LEU A 158 -3.75 -9.11 18.62
CA LEU A 158 -4.80 -10.09 18.91
C LEU A 158 -5.98 -9.47 19.66
N PHE A 159 -6.96 -8.96 18.94
CA PHE A 159 -8.09 -8.25 19.53
C PHE A 159 -9.34 -9.12 19.74
N PRO A 160 -10.15 -8.81 20.76
CA PRO A 160 -11.50 -9.36 20.84
C PRO A 160 -12.41 -8.70 19.78
N ALA A 161 -13.52 -9.37 19.43
CA ALA A 161 -14.40 -8.94 18.35
C ALA A 161 -15.12 -7.61 18.63
N GLU A 162 -15.29 -7.28 19.90
CA GLU A 162 -15.92 -6.05 20.38
C GLU A 162 -15.02 -4.81 20.33
N ASP A 163 -13.70 -4.97 20.11
CA ASP A 163 -12.77 -3.84 20.06
C ASP A 163 -13.09 -2.92 18.88
N ASN A 164 -13.09 -1.61 19.14
CA ASN A 164 -13.39 -0.58 18.13
C ASN A 164 -12.45 -0.67 16.92
N LEU A 165 -11.19 -1.07 17.12
CA LEU A 165 -10.25 -1.23 16.01
C LEU A 165 -10.70 -2.35 15.05
N ILE A 166 -11.15 -3.49 15.58
CA ILE A 166 -11.65 -4.61 14.75
C ILE A 166 -12.98 -4.27 14.10
N LYS A 167 -13.86 -3.56 14.80
CA LYS A 167 -15.11 -3.07 14.20
C LYS A 167 -14.87 -2.10 13.04
N LEU A 168 -13.84 -1.25 13.13
CA LEU A 168 -13.43 -0.36 12.02
C LEU A 168 -12.74 -1.12 10.88
N PHE A 169 -11.98 -2.16 11.20
CA PHE A 169 -11.18 -2.92 10.24
C PHE A 169 -11.50 -4.42 10.32
N PRO A 170 -12.74 -4.83 9.97
CA PRO A 170 -13.07 -6.25 9.95
C PRO A 170 -12.25 -6.97 8.87
N PRO A 171 -12.13 -8.31 8.89
CA PRO A 171 -11.40 -9.08 7.86
C PRO A 171 -11.77 -8.70 6.42
N THR A 172 -13.06 -8.43 6.16
CA THR A 172 -13.57 -7.98 4.86
C THR A 172 -12.98 -6.65 4.40
N PHE A 173 -12.62 -5.75 5.31
CA PHE A 173 -11.89 -4.51 5.01
C PHE A 173 -10.53 -4.84 4.42
N PHE A 174 -9.73 -5.68 5.07
CA PHE A 174 -8.37 -6.00 4.63
C PHE A 174 -8.35 -6.72 3.28
N VAL A 175 -9.28 -7.65 3.06
CA VAL A 175 -9.46 -8.31 1.74
C VAL A 175 -9.79 -7.27 0.66
N ALA A 176 -10.75 -6.37 0.93
CA ALA A 176 -11.11 -5.33 -0.02
C ALA A 176 -9.97 -4.33 -0.28
N PHE A 177 -9.20 -3.99 0.75
CA PHE A 177 -8.04 -3.11 0.68
C PHE A 177 -6.92 -3.74 -0.16
N ALA A 178 -6.57 -4.99 0.12
CA ALA A 178 -5.57 -5.74 -0.65
C ALA A 178 -5.98 -5.87 -2.13
N ASN A 179 -7.26 -6.18 -2.41
CA ASN A 179 -7.78 -6.26 -3.77
C ASN A 179 -7.73 -4.91 -4.50
N ARG A 180 -8.11 -3.80 -3.82
CA ARG A 180 -8.01 -2.47 -4.42
C ARG A 180 -6.56 -2.07 -4.68
N LEU A 181 -5.65 -2.38 -3.75
CA LEU A 181 -4.23 -2.12 -3.92
C LEU A 181 -3.66 -2.88 -5.13
N ALA A 182 -3.98 -4.17 -5.25
CA ALA A 182 -3.57 -4.99 -6.38
C ALA A 182 -4.09 -4.41 -7.71
N GLN A 183 -5.37 -4.01 -7.78
CA GLN A 183 -5.95 -3.35 -8.95
C GLN A 183 -5.21 -2.07 -9.34
N ASN A 184 -4.91 -1.20 -8.36
CA ASN A 184 -4.18 0.04 -8.61
C ASN A 184 -2.75 -0.22 -9.12
N ILE A 185 -2.06 -1.22 -8.57
CA ILE A 185 -0.72 -1.61 -9.01
C ILE A 185 -0.74 -2.22 -10.41
N ILE A 186 -1.70 -3.10 -10.71
CA ILE A 186 -1.90 -3.68 -12.05
C ILE A 186 -2.14 -2.57 -13.06
N PHE A 187 -3.05 -1.64 -12.77
CA PHE A 187 -3.37 -0.52 -13.64
C PHE A 187 -2.15 0.38 -13.90
N THR A 188 -1.43 0.78 -12.84
CA THR A 188 -0.20 1.58 -12.95
C THR A 188 0.86 0.87 -13.78
N SER A 189 1.06 -0.44 -13.54
CA SER A 189 2.04 -1.26 -14.26
C SER A 189 1.68 -1.39 -15.74
N LEU A 190 0.40 -1.57 -16.08
CA LEU A 190 -0.08 -1.62 -17.46
C LEU A 190 0.13 -0.30 -18.20
N ILE A 191 -0.09 0.85 -17.54
CA ILE A 191 0.19 2.16 -18.14
C ILE A 191 1.68 2.28 -18.48
N ILE A 192 2.56 2.02 -17.50
CA ILE A 192 4.03 2.10 -17.70
C ILE A 192 4.48 1.13 -18.80
N LEU A 193 3.93 -0.08 -18.82
CA LEU A 193 4.23 -1.11 -19.81
C LEU A 193 3.79 -0.68 -21.21
N SER A 194 2.57 -0.17 -21.37
CA SER A 194 2.05 0.30 -22.67
C SER A 194 2.86 1.48 -23.20
N VAL A 195 3.12 2.48 -22.34
CA VAL A 195 3.93 3.66 -22.70
C VAL A 195 5.33 3.23 -23.14
N SER A 196 6.03 2.47 -22.29
CA SER A 196 7.40 2.00 -22.61
C SER A 196 7.44 1.17 -23.90
N THR A 197 6.44 0.32 -24.15
CA THR A 197 6.33 -0.48 -25.37
C THR A 197 6.15 0.39 -26.62
N ILE A 198 5.26 1.38 -26.58
CA ILE A 198 5.00 2.29 -27.71
C ILE A 198 6.29 3.07 -28.06
N PHE A 199 6.96 3.64 -27.07
CA PHE A 199 8.18 4.41 -27.31
C PHE A 199 9.36 3.52 -27.74
N LEU A 200 9.47 2.28 -27.25
CA LEU A 200 10.47 1.32 -27.72
C LEU A 200 10.27 0.92 -29.18
N LYS A 201 9.01 0.77 -29.62
CA LYS A 201 8.69 0.50 -31.03
C LYS A 201 9.05 1.69 -31.91
N LYS A 202 8.77 2.93 -31.46
CA LYS A 202 9.15 4.16 -32.19
C LYS A 202 10.67 4.33 -32.29
N ALA A 203 11.43 4.04 -31.23
CA ALA A 203 12.89 4.18 -31.21
C ALA A 203 13.65 3.07 -31.98
N LYS A 204 12.95 2.08 -32.56
CA LYS A 204 13.52 1.06 -33.46
C LYS A 204 13.34 1.42 -34.94
N ARG A 205 12.43 2.33 -35.26
CA ARG A 205 12.27 2.92 -36.60
C ARG A 205 13.18 4.13 -36.69
#